data_AF-A0A383DGJ3-F1
#
_entry.id   AF-A0A383DGJ3-F1
#
_cell.length_a   1.000
_cell.length_b   1.000
_cell.length_c   1.000
_cell.angle_alpha   90.00
_cell.angle_beta   90.00
_cell.angle_gamma   90.00
#
_symmetry.space_group_name_H-M   'P 1'
#
loop_
_entity.id
_entity.type
_entity.pdbx_description
1 polymer ?
#
loop_
_entity_poly.entity_id
_entity_poly.type
_entity_poly.pdbx_seq_one_letter_code
_entity_poly.pdbx_strand_id
1 'polypeptide(L)'
;MPQLVHYIPVLTTIFALIFSILVFNRYREKGRGAHLIWWGSGIFIFGIGTFTEGFVTLFGWNEPIFRAWYISGALLGGMPLAQGTVYLLLKRRTANILTSFVVPYFVIASICIMMAPVDLSTVESHRLSGSVISEDWQWVRAFSPLINLYALIFLAGGAAYSAYRFKKSPKTHHRYVGNIFIAVGALLPGIGGSFTRFGHVEVL
;
A
#
# COMPACT_ATOMS: atom_id res chain seq x y z
N MET A 1 -19.96 -9.43 -15.43
CA MET A 1 -20.56 -9.74 -14.11
C MET A 1 -19.44 -9.81 -13.10
N PRO A 2 -19.59 -9.26 -11.88
CA PRO A 2 -18.56 -9.33 -10.84
C PRO A 2 -18.32 -10.79 -10.45
N GLN A 3 -17.05 -11.22 -10.44
CA GLN A 3 -16.68 -12.56 -9.98
C GLN A 3 -16.48 -12.57 -8.45
N LEU A 4 -16.45 -13.75 -7.84
CA LEU A 4 -16.23 -13.93 -6.39
C LEU A 4 -14.97 -13.19 -5.88
N VAL A 5 -13.92 -13.13 -6.70
CA VAL A 5 -12.65 -12.44 -6.39
C VAL A 5 -12.87 -10.94 -6.11
N HIS A 6 -13.84 -10.31 -6.76
CA HIS A 6 -14.13 -8.88 -6.60
C HIS A 6 -14.76 -8.53 -5.25
N TYR A 7 -15.20 -9.52 -4.46
CA TYR A 7 -15.75 -9.34 -3.11
C TYR A 7 -14.69 -9.48 -2.01
N ILE A 8 -13.51 -10.02 -2.32
CA ILE A 8 -12.39 -10.14 -1.37
C ILE A 8 -12.02 -8.78 -0.74
N PRO A 9 -11.96 -7.66 -1.49
CA PRO A 9 -11.61 -6.36 -0.92
C PRO A 9 -12.57 -5.89 0.18
N VAL A 10 -13.84 -6.32 0.17
CA VAL A 10 -14.81 -5.97 1.23
C VAL A 10 -14.37 -6.58 2.56
N LEU A 11 -14.03 -7.87 2.57
CA LEU A 11 -13.51 -8.53 3.77
C LEU A 11 -12.16 -7.94 4.19
N THR A 12 -11.26 -7.70 3.24
CA THR A 12 -9.94 -7.10 3.51
C THR A 12 -10.07 -5.73 4.15
N THR A 13 -11.05 -4.92 3.74
CA THR A 13 -11.33 -3.61 4.34
C THR A 13 -11.68 -3.73 5.82
N ILE A 14 -12.55 -4.68 6.19
CA ILE A 14 -12.94 -4.91 7.58
C ILE A 14 -11.73 -5.30 8.42
N PHE A 15 -10.92 -6.24 7.93
CA PHE A 15 -9.69 -6.63 8.63
C PHE A 15 -8.72 -5.45 8.78
N ALA A 16 -8.49 -4.69 7.70
CA ALA A 16 -7.61 -3.52 7.73
C ALA A 16 -8.07 -2.48 8.76
N LEU A 17 -9.37 -2.19 8.84
CA LEU A 17 -9.91 -1.28 9.86
C LEU A 17 -9.67 -1.78 11.29
N ILE A 18 -9.95 -3.06 11.55
CA ILE A 18 -9.72 -3.67 12.87
C ILE A 18 -8.24 -3.59 13.25
N PHE A 19 -7.34 -4.02 12.37
CA PHE A 19 -5.90 -3.99 12.64
C PHE A 19 -5.36 -2.57 12.82
N SER A 20 -5.84 -1.62 12.01
CA SER A 20 -5.49 -0.21 12.14
C SER A 20 -5.84 0.33 13.53
N ILE A 21 -7.07 0.08 14.00
CA ILE A 21 -7.53 0.49 15.34
C ILE A 21 -6.66 -0.14 16.43
N LEU A 22 -6.36 -1.44 16.34
CA LEU A 22 -5.50 -2.13 17.31
C LEU A 22 -4.09 -1.53 17.38
N VAL A 23 -3.50 -1.18 16.22
CA VAL A 23 -2.17 -0.56 16.16
C VAL A 23 -2.19 0.87 16.73
N PHE A 24 -3.23 1.64 16.43
CA PHE A 24 -3.39 2.98 17.01
C PHE A 24 -3.63 2.96 18.52
N ASN A 25 -4.44 2.03 19.03
CA ASN A 25 -4.62 1.84 20.47
C ASN A 25 -3.30 1.48 21.15
N ARG A 26 -2.52 0.57 20.55
CA ARG A 26 -1.18 0.24 21.04
C ARG A 26 -0.23 1.44 21.04
N TYR A 27 -0.33 2.32 20.04
CA TYR A 27 0.44 3.56 20.03
C TYR A 27 0.06 4.47 21.22
N ARG A 28 -1.24 4.62 21.47
CA ARG A 28 -1.76 5.42 22.59
C ARG A 28 -1.32 4.87 23.94
N GLU A 29 -1.43 3.55 24.15
CA GLU A 29 -1.02 2.88 25.38
C GLU A 29 0.49 3.03 25.65
N LYS A 30 1.30 2.90 24.59
CA LYS A 30 2.76 2.98 24.72
C LYS A 30 3.26 4.42 24.86
N GLY A 31 2.53 5.40 24.32
CA GLY A 31 2.86 6.83 24.30
C GLY A 31 4.10 7.21 23.47
N ARG A 32 4.80 6.24 22.87
CA ARG A 32 6.03 6.46 22.09
C ARG A 32 6.20 5.40 20.99
N GLY A 33 6.76 5.84 19.87
CA GLY A 33 7.15 4.98 18.75
C GLY A 33 6.55 5.43 17.43
N ALA A 34 7.28 6.28 16.69
CA ALA A 34 6.85 6.81 15.40
C ALA A 34 6.45 5.70 14.41
N HIS A 35 7.11 4.54 14.46
CA HIS A 35 6.78 3.39 13.62
C HIS A 35 5.33 2.90 13.78
N LEU A 36 4.74 2.98 14.98
CA LEU A 36 3.35 2.53 15.19
C LEU A 36 2.35 3.46 14.52
N ILE A 37 2.60 4.77 14.52
CA ILE A 37 1.74 5.74 13.80
C ILE A 37 1.81 5.47 12.30
N TRP A 38 3.02 5.29 11.78
CA TRP A 38 3.24 5.00 10.36
C TRP A 38 2.58 3.68 9.94
N TRP A 39 2.72 2.63 10.75
CA TRP A 39 2.06 1.35 10.50
C TRP A 39 0.54 1.43 10.58
N GLY A 40 -0.01 2.05 11.62
CA GLY A 40 -1.47 2.24 11.74
C GLY A 40 -2.04 3.02 10.57
N SER A 41 -1.36 4.11 10.19
CA SER A 41 -1.75 4.93 9.02
C SER A 41 -1.65 4.12 7.72
N GLY A 42 -0.60 3.31 7.54
CA GLY A 42 -0.45 2.47 6.36
C GLY A 42 -1.54 1.41 6.22
N ILE A 43 -1.88 0.72 7.32
CA ILE A 43 -2.97 -0.26 7.34
C ILE A 43 -4.31 0.44 7.06
N PHE A 44 -4.54 1.62 7.64
CA PHE A 44 -5.75 2.40 7.38
C PHE A 44 -5.88 2.78 5.90
N ILE A 45 -4.81 3.33 5.31
CA ILE A 45 -4.80 3.75 3.91
C ILE A 45 -4.97 2.53 2.98
N PHE A 46 -4.35 1.40 3.29
CA PHE A 46 -4.58 0.15 2.58
C PHE A 46 -6.07 -0.25 2.64
N GLY A 47 -6.71 -0.12 3.80
CA GLY A 47 -8.14 -0.32 3.97
C GLY A 47 -9.01 0.62 3.11
N ILE A 48 -8.60 1.88 2.92
CA ILE A 48 -9.27 2.80 1.99
C ILE A 48 -9.15 2.28 0.54
N GLY A 49 -7.97 1.80 0.13
CA GLY A 49 -7.76 1.24 -1.20
C GLY A 49 -8.67 0.02 -1.45
N THR A 50 -8.70 -0.93 -0.52
CA THR A 50 -9.58 -2.11 -0.65
C THR A 50 -11.06 -1.75 -0.54
N PHE A 51 -11.40 -0.69 0.21
CA PHE A 51 -12.76 -0.18 0.27
C PHE A 51 -13.20 0.35 -1.08
N THR A 52 -12.34 1.14 -1.74
CA THR A 52 -12.64 1.68 -3.07
C THR A 52 -12.79 0.58 -4.13
N GLU A 53 -12.00 -0.50 -4.05
CA GLU A 53 -12.19 -1.68 -4.90
C GLU A 53 -13.53 -2.36 -4.65
N GLY A 54 -13.86 -2.63 -3.39
CA GLY A 54 -15.14 -3.22 -3.01
C GLY A 54 -16.33 -2.34 -3.38
N PHE A 55 -16.18 -1.01 -3.28
CA PHE A 55 -17.19 -0.04 -3.69
C PHE A 55 -17.46 -0.14 -5.20
N VAL A 56 -16.41 -0.16 -6.03
CA VAL A 56 -16.56 -0.29 -7.50
C VAL A 56 -17.22 -1.61 -7.87
N THR A 57 -16.91 -2.71 -7.16
CA THR A 57 -17.59 -4.00 -7.37
C THR A 57 -19.11 -3.92 -7.15
N LEU A 58 -19.55 -3.16 -6.14
CA LEU A 58 -20.95 -3.11 -5.71
C LEU A 58 -21.77 -2.03 -6.42
N PHE A 59 -21.16 -0.86 -6.66
CA PHE A 59 -21.84 0.36 -7.11
C PHE A 59 -21.36 0.84 -8.47
N GLY A 60 -20.36 0.18 -9.05
CA GLY A 60 -19.76 0.56 -10.32
C GLY A 60 -18.69 1.64 -10.20
N TRP A 61 -18.00 1.86 -11.32
CA TRP A 61 -16.91 2.82 -11.42
C TRP A 61 -17.40 4.27 -11.36
N ASN A 62 -16.65 5.12 -10.65
CA ASN A 62 -16.75 6.58 -10.77
C ASN A 62 -15.39 7.23 -10.55
N GLU A 63 -15.23 8.45 -11.04
CA GLU A 63 -13.95 9.16 -11.05
C GLU A 63 -13.41 9.48 -9.63
N PRO A 64 -14.21 9.99 -8.68
CA PRO A 64 -13.70 10.23 -7.31
C PRO A 64 -13.17 8.98 -6.62
N ILE A 65 -13.86 7.83 -6.78
CA ILE A 65 -13.44 6.55 -6.22
C ILE A 65 -12.18 6.04 -6.90
N PHE A 66 -12.05 6.23 -8.23
CA PHE A 66 -10.82 5.92 -8.93
C PHE A 66 -9.62 6.73 -8.41
N ARG A 67 -9.77 8.05 -8.22
CA ARG A 67 -8.69 8.91 -7.69
C ARG A 67 -8.34 8.51 -6.26
N ALA A 68 -9.35 8.24 -5.42
CA ALA A 68 -9.14 7.75 -4.06
C ALA A 68 -8.39 6.42 -4.04
N TRP A 69 -8.77 5.46 -4.87
CA TRP A 69 -8.09 4.18 -5.04
C TRP A 69 -6.64 4.35 -5.50
N TYR A 70 -6.41 5.20 -6.51
CA TYR A 70 -5.08 5.38 -7.07
C TYR A 70 -4.12 5.94 -6.02
N ILE A 71 -4.58 6.94 -5.25
CA ILE A 71 -3.77 7.55 -4.19
C ILE A 71 -3.56 6.58 -3.02
N SER A 72 -4.62 5.91 -2.55
CA SER A 72 -4.55 5.06 -1.36
C SER A 72 -3.95 3.69 -1.62
N GLY A 73 -4.41 2.99 -2.65
CA GLY A 73 -3.96 1.65 -3.03
C GLY A 73 -2.71 1.70 -3.90
N ALA A 74 -2.80 2.31 -5.08
CA ALA A 74 -1.74 2.21 -6.09
C ALA A 74 -0.49 3.04 -5.78
N LEU A 75 -0.63 4.15 -5.05
CA LEU A 75 0.48 5.04 -4.68
C LEU A 75 0.93 4.81 -3.23
N LEU A 76 0.01 4.85 -2.27
CA LEU A 76 0.34 4.77 -0.84
C LEU A 76 0.33 3.36 -0.24
N GLY A 77 -0.15 2.33 -0.95
CA GLY A 77 -0.50 1.04 -0.33
C GLY A 77 0.59 0.44 0.58
N GLY A 78 1.86 0.52 0.17
CA GLY A 78 3.00 0.04 0.96
C GLY A 78 3.84 1.12 1.64
N MET A 79 3.67 2.40 1.29
CA MET A 79 4.63 3.46 1.65
C MET A 79 4.65 3.78 3.14
N PRO A 80 3.52 4.06 3.81
CA PRO A 80 3.55 4.37 5.24
C PRO A 80 4.00 3.15 6.07
N LEU A 81 3.66 1.94 5.62
CA LEU A 81 4.13 0.69 6.24
C LEU A 81 5.66 0.59 6.18
N ALA A 82 6.23 0.83 5.01
CA ALA A 82 7.67 0.88 4.78
C ALA A 82 8.35 1.99 5.62
N GLN A 83 7.73 3.16 5.70
CA GLN A 83 8.22 4.26 6.53
C GLN A 83 8.25 3.89 8.01
N GLY A 84 7.25 3.17 8.50
CA GLY A 84 7.26 2.65 9.86
C GLY A 84 8.44 1.70 10.11
N THR A 85 8.77 0.85 9.12
CA THR A 85 9.93 -0.04 9.21
C THR A 85 11.26 0.72 9.18
N VAL A 86 11.34 1.81 8.40
CA VAL A 86 12.49 2.73 8.42
C VAL A 86 12.70 3.33 9.81
N TYR A 87 11.63 3.80 10.46
CA TYR A 87 11.70 4.30 11.84
C TYR A 87 12.02 3.23 12.89
N LEU A 88 11.81 1.95 12.55
CA LEU A 88 12.13 0.83 13.42
C LEU A 88 13.60 0.38 13.27
N LEU A 89 14.11 0.30 12.04
CA LEU A 89 15.41 -0.29 11.73
C LEU A 89 16.55 0.73 11.63
N LEU A 90 16.27 1.94 11.15
CA LEU A 90 17.29 2.96 10.92
C LEU A 90 17.39 3.93 12.10
N LYS A 91 18.51 4.68 12.14
CA LYS A 91 18.68 5.78 13.09
C LYS A 91 17.62 6.86 12.84
N ARG A 92 17.12 7.47 13.92
CA ARG A 92 16.04 8.47 13.85
C ARG A 92 16.35 9.65 12.93
N ARG A 93 17.62 10.07 12.83
CA ARG A 93 18.06 11.10 11.88
C ARG A 93 17.82 10.70 10.43
N THR A 94 18.24 9.50 10.04
CA THR A 94 18.04 8.96 8.69
C THR A 94 16.56 8.78 8.38
N ALA A 95 15.78 8.26 9.34
CA ALA A 95 14.35 8.11 9.18
C ALA A 95 13.64 9.45 8.95
N ASN A 96 13.99 10.48 9.72
CA ASN A 96 13.45 11.83 9.53
C ASN A 96 13.82 12.43 8.18
N ILE A 97 15.09 12.28 7.74
CA ILE A 97 15.52 12.75 6.41
C ILE A 97 14.71 12.06 5.31
N LEU A 98 14.55 10.74 5.38
CA LEU A 98 13.72 10.01 4.41
C LEU A 98 12.27 10.48 4.43
N THR A 99 11.68 10.70 5.62
CA THR A 99 10.33 11.28 5.73
C THR A 99 10.24 12.64 5.02
N SER A 100 11.23 13.51 5.21
CA SER A 100 11.27 14.84 4.59
C SER A 100 11.35 14.80 3.07
N PHE A 101 11.78 13.69 2.45
CA PHE A 101 11.74 13.52 1.00
C PHE A 101 10.49 12.79 0.53
N VAL A 102 10.13 11.69 1.19
CA VAL A 102 9.03 10.81 0.78
C VAL A 102 7.67 11.49 0.94
N VAL A 103 7.47 12.28 2.00
CA VAL A 103 6.19 12.97 2.23
C VAL A 103 5.92 14.03 1.16
N PRO A 104 6.83 14.98 0.86
CA PRO A 104 6.60 15.92 -0.24
C PRO A 104 6.44 15.25 -1.59
N TYR A 105 7.25 14.22 -1.89
CA TYR A 105 7.12 13.46 -3.13
C TYR A 105 5.71 12.86 -3.29
N PHE A 106 5.18 12.26 -2.22
CA PHE A 106 3.81 11.74 -2.19
C PHE A 106 2.76 12.84 -2.38
N VAL A 107 2.91 13.99 -1.71
CA VAL A 107 1.97 15.11 -1.82
C VAL A 107 1.92 15.62 -3.26
N ILE A 108 3.08 15.80 -3.90
CA ILE A 108 3.19 16.22 -5.30
C ILE A 108 2.53 15.17 -6.21
N ALA A 109 2.86 13.90 -6.05
CA ALA A 109 2.28 12.82 -6.85
C ALA A 109 0.74 12.78 -6.71
N SER A 110 0.22 12.95 -5.50
CA SER A 110 -1.23 12.97 -5.25
C SER A 110 -1.92 14.16 -5.91
N ILE A 111 -1.31 15.35 -5.85
CA ILE A 111 -1.83 16.53 -6.55
C ILE A 111 -1.85 16.28 -8.06
N CYS A 112 -0.77 15.75 -8.63
CA CYS A 112 -0.74 15.39 -10.05
C CYS A 112 -1.82 14.37 -10.43
N ILE A 113 -2.05 13.35 -9.60
CA ILE A 113 -3.13 12.37 -9.80
C ILE A 113 -4.50 13.01 -9.70
N MET A 114 -4.72 13.99 -8.83
CA MET A 114 -5.98 14.72 -8.72
C MET A 114 -6.24 15.65 -9.92
N MET A 115 -5.19 16.15 -10.55
CA MET A 115 -5.28 17.02 -11.73
C MET A 115 -5.30 16.26 -13.06
N ALA A 116 -4.85 15.00 -13.07
CA ALA A 116 -4.77 14.21 -14.29
C ALA A 116 -6.15 14.05 -14.96
N PRO A 117 -6.30 14.36 -16.25
CA PRO A 117 -7.54 14.12 -17.00
C PRO A 117 -7.76 12.61 -17.16
N VAL A 118 -9.01 12.20 -17.05
CA VAL A 118 -9.44 10.80 -17.10
C VAL A 118 -10.19 10.56 -18.41
N ASP A 119 -9.78 9.54 -19.16
CA ASP A 119 -10.42 9.13 -20.40
C ASP A 119 -11.50 8.08 -20.11
N LEU A 120 -12.76 8.53 -20.14
CA LEU A 120 -13.91 7.69 -19.86
C LEU A 120 -14.12 6.56 -20.88
N SER A 121 -13.53 6.65 -22.07
CA SER A 121 -13.66 5.61 -23.11
C SER A 121 -12.94 4.31 -22.77
N THR A 122 -11.97 4.37 -21.85
CA THR A 122 -11.14 3.22 -21.42
C THR A 122 -11.56 2.63 -20.08
N VAL A 123 -12.69 3.11 -19.53
CA VAL A 123 -13.20 2.66 -18.22
C VAL A 123 -13.80 1.26 -18.32
N GLU A 124 -13.26 0.35 -17.53
CA GLU A 124 -13.89 -0.94 -17.24
C GLU A 124 -14.80 -0.81 -16.02
N SER A 125 -16.08 -1.19 -16.14
CA SER A 125 -17.11 -0.86 -15.13
C SER A 125 -16.87 -1.45 -13.73
N HIS A 126 -16.07 -2.51 -13.62
CA HIS A 126 -15.82 -3.24 -12.35
C HIS A 126 -14.33 -3.38 -12.04
N ARG A 127 -13.46 -2.61 -12.72
CA ARG A 127 -12.01 -2.74 -12.58
C ARG A 127 -11.35 -1.37 -12.50
N LEU A 128 -10.46 -1.23 -11.53
CA LEU A 128 -9.65 -0.04 -11.34
C LEU A 128 -8.30 -0.24 -12.02
N SER A 129 -7.95 0.67 -12.91
CA SER A 129 -6.71 0.62 -13.68
C SER A 129 -6.15 2.01 -13.91
N GLY A 130 -4.83 2.14 -13.86
CA GLY A 130 -4.15 3.39 -14.24
C GLY A 130 -4.19 3.71 -15.73
N SER A 131 -4.69 2.80 -16.57
CA SER A 131 -4.86 3.04 -18.01
C SER A 131 -5.89 4.12 -18.33
N VAL A 132 -6.79 4.43 -17.39
CA VAL A 132 -7.83 5.45 -17.56
C VAL A 132 -7.29 6.88 -17.50
N ILE A 133 -6.03 7.07 -17.10
CA ILE A 133 -5.38 8.38 -17.21
C ILE A 133 -5.17 8.69 -18.69
N SER A 134 -5.49 9.91 -19.12
CA SER A 134 -5.28 10.37 -20.51
C SER A 134 -3.84 10.16 -20.99
N GLU A 135 -3.66 9.96 -22.30
CA GLU A 135 -2.35 9.69 -22.92
C GLU A 135 -1.32 10.79 -22.60
N ASP A 136 -1.74 12.05 -22.62
CA ASP A 136 -0.90 13.21 -22.32
C ASP A 136 -0.36 13.23 -20.86
N TRP A 137 -1.01 12.49 -19.95
CA TRP A 137 -0.69 12.44 -18.52
C TRP A 137 -0.18 11.09 -18.05
N GLN A 138 0.17 10.18 -18.97
CA GLN A 138 0.68 8.84 -18.63
C GLN A 138 1.93 8.88 -17.76
N TRP A 139 2.73 9.96 -17.85
CA TRP A 139 3.91 10.18 -17.01
C TRP A 139 3.59 10.17 -15.51
N VAL A 140 2.37 10.52 -15.09
CA VAL A 140 1.93 10.47 -13.67
C VAL A 140 2.01 9.04 -13.12
N ARG A 141 1.84 8.02 -13.97
CA ARG A 141 1.96 6.62 -13.57
C ARG A 141 3.38 6.23 -13.16
N ALA A 142 4.39 7.03 -13.51
CA ALA A 142 5.78 6.82 -13.10
C ALA A 142 6.03 7.11 -11.61
N PHE A 143 5.09 7.79 -10.91
CA PHE A 143 5.21 8.01 -9.48
C PHE A 143 5.09 6.72 -8.66
N SER A 144 4.10 5.87 -8.98
CA SER A 144 3.82 4.61 -8.27
C SER A 144 5.00 3.62 -8.26
N PRO A 145 5.70 3.30 -9.37
CA PRO A 145 6.82 2.36 -9.34
C PRO A 145 7.93 2.76 -8.37
N LEU A 146 8.26 4.05 -8.29
CA LEU A 146 9.30 4.54 -7.39
C LEU A 146 8.90 4.35 -5.92
N ILE A 147 7.65 4.63 -5.57
CA ILE A 147 7.14 4.40 -4.21
C ILE A 147 7.02 2.90 -3.92
N ASN A 148 6.58 2.10 -4.89
CA ASN A 148 6.46 0.66 -4.72
C ASN A 148 7.83 -0.01 -4.56
N LEU A 149 8.86 0.50 -5.23
CA LEU A 149 10.24 0.05 -5.02
C LEU A 149 10.73 0.40 -3.61
N TYR A 150 10.48 1.63 -3.16
CA TYR A 150 10.76 2.04 -1.79
C TYR A 150 10.06 1.12 -0.77
N ALA A 151 8.77 0.84 -1.01
CA ALA A 151 7.99 -0.04 -0.16
C ALA A 151 8.54 -1.48 -0.18
N LEU A 152 8.89 -2.02 -1.35
CA LEU A 152 9.48 -3.35 -1.48
C LEU A 152 10.78 -3.47 -0.66
N ILE A 153 11.69 -2.50 -0.80
CA ILE A 153 12.98 -2.51 -0.11
C ILE A 153 12.79 -2.47 1.42
N PHE A 154 12.00 -1.52 1.92
CA PHE A 154 11.93 -1.28 3.35
C PHE A 154 10.87 -2.13 4.07
N LEU A 155 9.75 -2.46 3.43
CA LEU A 155 8.73 -3.33 4.01
C LEU A 155 9.12 -4.80 3.86
N ALA A 156 9.25 -5.30 2.63
CA ALA A 156 9.57 -6.70 2.39
C ALA A 156 11.02 -7.02 2.79
N GLY A 157 11.98 -6.20 2.36
CA GLY A 157 13.39 -6.37 2.74
C GLY A 157 13.63 -6.17 4.24
N GLY A 158 12.98 -5.19 4.87
CA GLY A 158 13.07 -4.97 6.31
C GLY A 158 12.46 -6.12 7.13
N ALA A 159 11.35 -6.70 6.67
CA ALA A 159 10.75 -7.88 7.28
C ALA A 159 11.64 -9.12 7.09
N ALA A 160 12.17 -9.37 5.89
CA ALA A 160 13.07 -10.48 5.61
C ALA A 160 14.36 -10.40 6.47
N TYR A 161 14.96 -9.21 6.58
CA TYR A 161 16.09 -8.97 7.46
C TYR A 161 15.75 -9.24 8.93
N SER A 162 14.58 -8.78 9.38
CA SER A 162 14.10 -9.03 10.75
C SER A 162 13.87 -10.51 11.01
N ALA A 163 13.30 -11.25 10.06
CA ALA A 163 13.12 -12.69 10.15
C ALA A 163 14.48 -13.40 10.28
N TYR A 164 15.45 -13.07 9.42
CA TYR A 164 16.80 -13.64 9.49
C TYR A 164 17.43 -13.45 10.88
N ARG A 165 17.27 -12.25 11.48
CA ARG A 165 17.78 -11.95 12.83
C ARG A 165 17.10 -12.77 13.94
N PHE A 166 15.81 -13.06 13.83
CA PHE A 166 15.05 -13.78 14.86
C PHE A 166 15.04 -15.31 14.68
N LYS A 167 15.62 -15.84 13.58
CA LYS A 167 15.62 -17.28 13.23
C LYS A 167 16.20 -18.19 14.31
N LYS A 168 17.22 -17.74 15.04
CA LYS A 168 18.02 -18.61 15.93
C LYS A 168 17.52 -18.69 17.38
N SER A 169 16.53 -17.89 17.80
CA SER A 169 16.08 -17.86 19.20
C SER A 169 14.66 -18.42 19.37
N PRO A 170 14.48 -19.50 20.16
CA PRO A 170 13.17 -20.08 20.44
C PRO A 170 12.17 -19.07 21.02
N LYS A 171 12.65 -18.15 21.87
CA LYS A 171 11.82 -17.11 22.51
C LYS A 171 11.25 -16.08 21.52
N THR A 172 11.87 -15.91 20.36
CA THR A 172 11.44 -14.95 19.32
C THR A 172 10.85 -15.61 18.09
N HIS A 173 10.55 -16.91 18.14
CA HIS A 173 10.03 -17.65 17.00
C HIS A 173 8.73 -17.06 16.42
N HIS A 174 7.83 -16.55 17.28
CA HIS A 174 6.63 -15.83 16.84
C HIS A 174 6.94 -14.59 15.97
N ARG A 175 8.04 -13.88 16.26
CA ARG A 175 8.50 -12.73 15.45
C ARG A 175 9.13 -13.19 14.14
N TYR A 176 9.80 -14.33 14.12
CA TYR A 176 10.33 -14.92 12.90
C TYR A 176 9.20 -15.24 11.92
N VAL A 177 8.20 -16.00 12.37
CA VAL A 177 7.03 -16.37 11.54
C VAL A 177 6.24 -15.15 11.08
N GLY A 178 5.98 -14.20 11.98
CA GLY A 178 5.25 -12.96 11.61
C GLY A 178 5.98 -12.14 10.55
N ASN A 179 7.31 -12.00 10.65
CA ASN A 179 8.08 -11.28 9.63
C ASN A 179 8.13 -12.02 8.29
N ILE A 180 8.08 -13.35 8.27
CA ILE A 180 7.94 -14.11 7.02
C ILE A 180 6.60 -13.80 6.36
N PHE A 181 5.50 -13.85 7.11
CA PHE A 181 4.18 -13.52 6.55
C PHE A 181 4.12 -12.09 6.02
N ILE A 182 4.74 -11.13 6.71
CA ILE A 182 4.83 -9.75 6.22
C ILE A 182 5.67 -9.69 4.94
N ALA A 183 6.82 -10.36 4.88
CA ALA A 183 7.68 -10.36 3.69
C ALA A 183 6.98 -10.99 2.49
N VAL A 184 6.34 -12.15 2.66
CA VAL A 184 5.58 -12.83 1.61
C VAL A 184 4.39 -11.96 1.17
N GLY A 185 3.60 -11.47 2.12
CA GLY A 185 2.45 -10.61 1.82
C GLY A 185 2.84 -9.31 1.11
N ALA A 186 3.97 -8.70 1.46
CA ALA A 186 4.47 -7.49 0.81
C ALA A 186 5.04 -7.74 -0.60
N LEU A 187 5.43 -8.98 -0.93
CA LEU A 187 5.88 -9.35 -2.27
C LEU A 187 4.71 -9.51 -3.25
N LEU A 188 3.53 -9.93 -2.79
CA LEU A 188 2.37 -10.19 -3.66
C LEU A 188 1.93 -8.95 -4.47
N PRO A 189 1.81 -7.74 -3.89
CA PRO A 189 1.51 -6.53 -4.66
C PRO A 189 2.61 -6.16 -5.65
N GLY A 190 3.88 -6.44 -5.33
CA GLY A 190 5.01 -6.20 -6.24
C GLY A 190 4.95 -7.10 -7.47
N ILE A 191 4.56 -8.37 -7.27
CA ILE A 191 4.32 -9.33 -8.34
C ILE A 191 3.11 -8.88 -9.15
N GLY A 192 1.94 -8.72 -8.53
CA GLY A 192 0.71 -8.31 -9.22
C GLY A 192 0.85 -6.99 -9.99
N GLY A 193 1.50 -5.98 -9.40
CA GLY A 193 1.75 -4.68 -10.04
C GLY A 193 2.75 -4.73 -11.21
N SER A 194 3.70 -5.67 -11.19
CA SER A 194 4.63 -5.87 -12.31
C SER A 194 3.96 -6.64 -13.46
N PHE A 195 3.24 -7.72 -13.15
CA PHE A 195 2.55 -8.55 -14.15
C PHE A 195 1.41 -7.81 -14.85
N THR A 196 0.64 -6.99 -14.12
CA THR A 196 -0.41 -6.13 -14.72
C THR A 196 0.14 -5.11 -15.72
N ARG A 197 1.41 -4.69 -15.58
CA ARG A 197 2.08 -3.82 -16.55
C ARG A 197 2.63 -4.55 -17.77
N PHE A 198 2.91 -5.84 -17.64
CA PHE A 198 3.30 -6.72 -18.75
C PHE A 198 2.10 -7.39 -19.45
N GLY A 199 0.86 -6.99 -19.11
CA GLY A 199 -0.35 -7.49 -19.77
C GLY A 199 -0.90 -8.81 -19.20
N HIS A 200 -0.36 -9.32 -18.10
CA HIS A 200 -0.87 -10.48 -17.40
C HIS A 200 -1.67 -10.05 -16.17
N VAL A 201 -2.99 -10.26 -16.21
CA VAL A 201 -3.93 -9.55 -15.34
C VAL A 201 -4.38 -10.39 -14.14
N GLU A 202 -4.26 -11.72 -14.22
CA GLU A 202 -4.66 -12.67 -13.18
C GLU A 202 -3.54 -13.69 -12.99
N VAL A 203 -2.54 -13.34 -12.19
CA VAL A 203 -1.41 -14.24 -11.88
C VAL A 203 -1.52 -14.81 -10.46
N LEU A 204 -2.47 -14.31 -9.66
CA LEU A 204 -2.70 -14.66 -8.26
C LEU A 204 -4.20 -14.66 -7.95
#